data_AF-A0A177SG75-F1
#
_entry.id   AF-A0A177SG75-F1
#
_cell.length_a   1.000
_cell.length_b   1.000
_cell.length_c   1.000
_cell.angle_alpha   90.00
_cell.angle_beta   90.00
_cell.angle_gamma   90.00
#
_symmetry.space_group_name_H-M   'P 1'
#
loop_
_entity.id
_entity.type
_entity.pdbx_description
1 polymer ?
#
loop_
_entity_poly.entity_id
_entity_poly.type
_entity_poly.pdbx_seq_one_letter_code
_entity_poly.pdbx_strand_id
1 'polypeptide(L)'
;MIIKRFIFSAIITYLFLSLLLSFSIGYTIDWIPEATLARKIKGYAFEGFTRFSVIKLLIVAGVSILYSLLYLKPKSPSSTKR
;
A
#
# COMPACT_ATOMS: atom_id res chain seq x y z
N MET A 1 -1.54 -5.05 -20.18
CA MET A 1 -1.00 -5.66 -18.94
C MET A 1 -0.49 -4.63 -17.93
N ILE A 2 0.09 -3.51 -18.37
CA ILE A 2 0.70 -2.50 -17.48
C ILE A 2 -0.29 -1.91 -16.46
N ILE A 3 -1.49 -1.52 -16.89
CA ILE A 3 -2.53 -0.95 -15.99
C ILE A 3 -2.97 -1.98 -14.95
N LYS A 4 -3.18 -3.24 -15.34
CA LYS A 4 -3.53 -4.32 -14.40
C LYS A 4 -2.42 -4.54 -13.35
N ARG A 5 -1.15 -4.50 -13.77
CA ARG A 5 0.01 -4.61 -12.86
C ARG A 5 0.12 -3.42 -11.94
N PHE A 6 -0.08 -2.20 -12.47
CA PHE A 6 -0.11 -0.98 -11.68
C PHE A 6 -1.19 -1.04 -10.60
N ILE A 7 -2.43 -1.36 -10.97
CA ILE A 7 -3.56 -1.46 -10.04
C ILE A 7 -3.28 -2.53 -8.98
N PHE A 8 -2.81 -3.70 -9.39
CA PHE A 8 -2.52 -4.79 -8.45
C PHE A 8 -1.40 -4.43 -7.47
N SER A 9 -0.31 -3.85 -7.97
CA SER A 9 0.78 -3.31 -7.14
C SER A 9 0.24 -2.26 -6.17
N ALA A 10 -0.58 -1.33 -6.66
CA ALA A 10 -1.11 -0.25 -5.85
C ALA A 10 -1.96 -0.76 -4.69
N ILE A 11 -2.85 -1.72 -4.96
CA ILE A 11 -3.70 -2.34 -3.93
C ILE A 11 -2.84 -3.04 -2.88
N ILE A 12 -1.86 -3.86 -3.30
CA ILE A 12 -1.01 -4.60 -2.35
C ILE A 12 -0.18 -3.63 -1.50
N THR A 13 0.48 -2.66 -2.11
CA THR A 13 1.29 -1.68 -1.39
C THR A 13 0.44 -0.88 -0.42
N TYR A 14 -0.77 -0.46 -0.81
CA TYR A 14 -1.66 0.30 0.07
C TYR A 14 -2.13 -0.52 1.28
N LEU A 15 -2.54 -1.78 1.04
CA LEU A 15 -2.96 -2.69 2.12
C LEU A 15 -1.80 -3.00 3.06
N PHE A 16 -0.60 -3.25 2.52
CA PHE A 16 0.58 -3.50 3.32
C PHE A 16 0.94 -2.31 4.20
N LEU A 17 0.97 -1.10 3.65
CA LEU A 17 1.24 0.13 4.43
C LEU A 17 0.17 0.38 5.49
N SER A 18 -1.10 0.17 5.16
CA SER A 18 -2.21 0.37 6.10
C SER A 18 -2.15 -0.65 7.24
N LEU A 19 -1.80 -1.90 6.93
CA LEU A 19 -1.60 -2.95 7.94
C LEU A 19 -0.39 -2.63 8.83
N LEU A 20 0.75 -2.27 8.25
CA LEU A 20 1.97 -1.95 8.98
C LEU A 20 1.74 -0.78 9.95
N LEU A 21 1.06 0.27 9.49
CA LEU A 21 0.71 1.41 10.32
C LEU A 21 -0.34 1.06 11.37
N SER A 22 -1.22 0.08 11.14
CA SER A 22 -2.18 -0.38 12.16
C SER A 22 -1.49 -0.90 13.43
N PHE A 23 -0.25 -1.37 13.34
CA PHE A 23 0.56 -1.81 14.49
C PHE A 23 1.52 -0.75 15.03
N SER A 24 1.36 0.51 14.65
CA SER A 24 2.16 1.61 15.19
C SER A 24 1.87 1.84 16.67
N ILE A 25 2.89 2.27 17.42
CA ILE A 25 2.80 2.54 18.85
C ILE A 25 2.27 3.96 19.07
N GLY A 26 1.48 4.13 20.13
CA GLY A 26 1.02 5.46 20.55
C GLY A 26 -0.36 5.79 20.04
N TYR A 27 -1.20 4.78 19.86
CA TYR A 27 -2.62 5.00 19.61
C TYR A 27 -3.34 5.29 20.92
N THR A 28 -4.32 6.20 20.87
CA THR A 28 -5.16 6.52 22.04
C THR A 28 -5.84 5.27 22.62
N ILE A 29 -6.06 4.25 21.79
CA ILE A 29 -6.62 2.94 22.20
C ILE A 29 -5.68 2.12 23.08
N ASP A 30 -4.36 2.35 22.99
CA ASP A 30 -3.37 1.70 23.86
C ASP A 30 -3.59 2.15 25.33
N TRP A 31 -4.12 3.35 25.52
CA TRP A 31 -4.24 4.02 26.82
C TRP A 31 -5.57 3.70 27.51
N ILE A 32 -6.43 2.89 26.88
CA ILE A 32 -7.71 2.44 27.44
C ILE A 32 -7.55 0.98 27.91
N PRO A 33 -7.32 0.75 29.21
CA PRO A 33 -7.10 -0.59 29.73
C PRO A 33 -8.38 -1.46 29.69
N GLU A 34 -9.57 -0.87 29.79
CA GLU A 34 -10.87 -1.58 29.78
C GLU A 34 -11.35 -1.93 28.36
N ALA A 35 -10.66 -1.48 27.32
CA ALA A 35 -11.07 -1.78 25.94
C ALA A 35 -10.84 -3.26 25.63
N THR A 36 -11.93 -3.95 25.25
CA THR A 36 -11.85 -5.33 24.77
C THR A 36 -10.94 -5.46 23.56
N LEU A 37 -10.28 -6.60 23.44
CA LEU A 37 -9.31 -6.88 22.38
C LEU A 37 -9.88 -6.64 20.96
N ALA A 38 -11.14 -7.02 20.73
CA ALA A 38 -11.83 -6.76 19.48
C ALA A 38 -12.00 -5.26 19.17
N ARG A 39 -12.21 -4.43 20.21
CA ARG A 39 -12.35 -2.97 20.07
C ARG A 39 -11.00 -2.32 19.78
N LYS A 40 -9.92 -2.82 20.40
CA LYS A 40 -8.54 -2.39 20.11
C LYS A 40 -8.16 -2.69 18.66
N ILE A 41 -8.39 -3.93 18.18
CA ILE A 41 -8.13 -4.31 16.79
C ILE A 41 -8.89 -3.42 15.80
N LYS A 42 -10.18 -3.16 16.05
CA LYS A 42 -10.99 -2.29 15.18
C LYS A 42 -10.42 -0.87 15.11
N GLY A 43 -10.00 -0.31 16.23
CA GLY A 43 -9.40 1.01 16.24
C GLY A 43 -8.04 1.07 15.57
N TYR A 44 -7.18 0.07 15.81
CA TYR A 44 -5.90 -0.05 15.11
C TYR A 44 -6.08 -0.13 13.59
N ALA A 45 -7.02 -0.95 13.13
CA ALA A 45 -7.33 -1.05 11.71
C ALA A 45 -7.85 0.29 11.16
N PHE A 46 -8.78 0.94 11.85
CA PHE A 46 -9.31 2.23 11.41
C PHE A 46 -8.20 3.28 11.31
N GLU A 47 -7.39 3.40 12.36
CA GLU A 47 -6.32 4.40 12.44
C GLU A 47 -5.21 4.12 11.44
N GLY A 48 -4.81 2.87 11.25
CA GLY A 48 -3.85 2.47 10.22
C GLY A 48 -4.35 2.78 8.80
N PHE A 49 -5.66 2.76 8.56
CA PHE A 49 -6.27 3.13 7.27
C PHE A 49 -6.44 4.64 7.08
N THR A 50 -6.79 5.40 8.11
CA THR A 50 -7.08 6.84 7.99
C THR A 50 -5.84 7.71 8.17
N ARG A 51 -4.92 7.32 9.05
CA ARG A 51 -3.72 8.10 9.36
C ARG A 51 -2.73 8.06 8.21
N PHE A 52 -2.05 9.19 7.99
CA PHE A 52 -1.04 9.36 6.94
C PHE A 52 -1.53 9.02 5.51
N SER A 53 -2.83 9.17 5.24
CA SER A 53 -3.43 8.82 3.95
C SER A 53 -2.72 9.46 2.75
N VAL A 54 -2.34 10.73 2.86
CA VAL A 54 -1.60 11.44 1.79
C VAL A 54 -0.24 10.80 1.54
N ILE A 55 0.54 10.53 2.60
CA ILE A 55 1.87 9.92 2.48
C ILE A 55 1.75 8.51 1.89
N LYS A 56 0.77 7.73 2.33
CA LYS A 56 0.51 6.40 1.77
C LYS A 56 0.22 6.47 0.28
N LEU A 57 -0.62 7.40 -0.16
CA LEU A 57 -0.93 7.56 -1.58
C LEU A 57 0.31 7.93 -2.40
N LEU A 58 1.19 8.79 -1.88
CA LEU A 58 2.46 9.12 -2.54
C LEU A 58 3.38 7.90 -2.68
N ILE A 59 3.53 7.11 -1.61
CA ILE A 59 4.35 5.88 -1.64
C ILE A 59 3.75 4.88 -2.62
N VAL A 60 2.43 4.66 -2.56
CA VAL A 60 1.71 3.74 -3.45
C VAL A 60 1.87 4.13 -4.91
N ALA A 61 1.73 5.43 -5.24
CA ALA A 61 1.95 5.91 -6.58
C ALA A 61 3.39 5.64 -7.03
N GLY A 62 4.39 6.02 -6.22
CA GLY A 62 5.81 5.82 -6.53
C GLY A 62 6.18 4.36 -6.75
N VAL A 63 5.80 3.48 -5.82
CA VAL A 63 6.06 2.03 -5.90
C VAL A 63 5.37 1.41 -7.11
N SER A 64 4.12 1.79 -7.38
CA SER A 64 3.35 1.21 -8.48
C SER A 64 3.86 1.67 -9.84
N ILE A 65 4.30 2.93 -9.98
CA ILE A 65 4.97 3.43 -11.18
C ILE A 65 6.28 2.67 -11.37
N LEU A 66 7.12 2.60 -10.34
CA LEU A 66 8.42 1.93 -10.42
C LEU A 66 8.27 0.45 -10.80
N TYR A 67 7.39 -0.27 -10.12
CA TYR A 67 7.10 -1.67 -10.41
C TYR A 67 6.60 -1.86 -11.84
N SER A 68 5.74 -0.97 -12.32
CA SER A 68 5.22 -1.03 -13.69
C SER A 68 6.32 -0.77 -14.73
N LEU A 69 7.21 0.19 -14.47
CA LEU A 69 8.31 0.55 -15.37
C LEU A 69 9.37 -0.56 -15.45
N LEU A 70 9.77 -1.15 -14.32
CA LEU A 70 10.77 -2.23 -14.30
C LEU A 70 10.31 -3.47 -15.08
N TYR A 71 8.99 -3.67 -15.19
CA TYR A 71 8.40 -4.80 -15.89
C TYR A 71 7.93 -4.48 -17.32
N LEU A 72 8.17 -3.26 -17.82
CA LEU A 72 8.15 -2.98 -19.25
C LEU A 72 9.34 -3.71 -19.86
N LYS A 73 9.11 -4.93 -20.37
CA LYS A 73 10.08 -5.59 -21.23
C LYS A 73 10.41 -4.60 -22.36
N PRO A 74 11.66 -4.13 -22.53
CA PRO A 74 11.99 -3.34 -23.70
C PRO A 74 11.65 -4.24 -24.89
N LYS A 75 10.68 -3.80 -25.69
CA LYS A 75 10.37 -4.47 -26.95
C LYS A 75 11.64 -4.31 -27.78
N SER A 76 12.49 -5.34 -27.77
CA SER A 76 13.65 -5.41 -28.64
C SER A 76 13.17 -5.05 -30.05
N PRO A 77 13.79 -4.07 -30.72
CA PRO A 77 13.52 -3.80 -32.11
C PRO A 77 14.11 -4.96 -32.91
N SER A 78 13.50 -6.14 -32.85
CA SER A 78 13.84 -7.25 -33.73
C SER A 78 13.31 -6.91 -35.11
N SER A 79 14.16 -6.18 -35.83
CA SER A 79 14.27 -6.02 -37.28
C SER A 79 13.01 -6.32 -38.09
N THR A 80 12.41 -5.26 -38.61
CA THR A 80 11.88 -5.27 -39.97
C THR A 80 12.97 -5.78 -40.93
N LYS A 81 12.85 -7.04 -41.35
CA LYS A 81 13.36 -7.55 -42.63
C LYS A 81 12.17 -8.34 -43.19
N ARG A 82 11.32 -7.69 -43.99
CA ARG A 82 11.42 -7.60 -45.46
C ARG A 82 11.57 -8.98 -46.07
#